data_AF-A0A4U2YK27-F1
#
_entry.id   AF-A0A4U2YK27-F1
#
_cell.length_a   1.000
_cell.length_b   1.000
_cell.length_c   1.000
_cell.angle_alpha   90.00
_cell.angle_beta   90.00
_cell.angle_gamma   90.00
#
_symmetry.space_group_name_H-M   'P 1'
#
loop_
_entity.id
_entity.type
_entity.pdbx_description
1 polymer ?
#
loop_
_entity_poly.entity_id
_entity_poly.type
_entity_poly.pdbx_seq_one_letter_code
_entity_poly.pdbx_strand_id
1 'polypeptide(L)'
;MFGMGLTELAVIALVAVMVFGPDRLPELAKQAGQMVKKGRQMANAARDELREELGPEYADLQLRDLDPRALVRKHISDVLAEDDEVAPASAATARLPKGQTPPFDVDAT
;
A
#
# COMPACT_ATOMS: atom_id res chain seq x y z
N MET A 1 10.68 2.09 -25.09
CA MET A 1 11.35 0.94 -24.45
C MET A 1 12.70 1.43 -23.92
N PHE A 2 12.74 1.97 -22.70
CA PHE A 2 14.00 2.32 -22.04
C PHE A 2 14.44 1.13 -21.20
N GLY A 3 15.41 0.37 -21.70
CA GLY A 3 16.08 -0.66 -20.91
C GLY A 3 16.99 0.03 -19.92
N MET A 4 16.70 -0.08 -18.63
CA MET A 4 17.60 0.41 -17.59
C MET A 4 18.67 -0.66 -17.35
N GLY A 5 19.70 -0.67 -18.20
CA GLY A 5 20.84 -1.56 -18.10
C GLY A 5 21.98 -0.94 -17.30
N LEU A 6 23.02 -1.76 -17.06
CA LEU A 6 24.26 -1.29 -16.43
C LEU A 6 24.92 -0.16 -17.24
N THR A 7 24.81 -0.22 -18.57
CA THR A 7 25.39 0.78 -19.48
C THR A 7 24.70 2.14 -19.31
N GLU A 8 23.37 2.18 -19.26
CA GLU A 8 22.60 3.41 -19.06
C GLU A 8 22.88 4.03 -17.70
N LEU A 9 22.97 3.20 -16.65
CA LEU A 9 23.37 3.66 -15.31
C LEU A 9 24.78 4.25 -15.30
N ALA A 10 25.73 3.65 -16.02
CA ALA A 10 27.09 4.19 -16.14
C ALA A 10 27.12 5.56 -16.83
N VAL A 11 26.32 5.76 -17.88
CA VAL A 11 26.19 7.06 -18.55
C VAL A 11 25.60 8.11 -17.60
N ILE A 12 24.53 7.77 -16.86
CA ILE A 12 23.93 8.67 -15.87
C ILE A 12 24.94 9.02 -14.77
N ALA A 13 25.68 8.04 -14.26
CA ALA A 13 26.71 8.26 -13.25
C ALA A 13 27.83 9.18 -13.77
N LEU A 14 28.27 9.00 -15.01
CA LEU A 14 29.28 9.85 -15.63
C LEU A 14 28.78 11.30 -15.75
N VAL A 15 27.54 11.51 -16.21
CA VAL A 15 26.93 12.84 -16.30
C VAL A 15 26.81 13.47 -14.90
N ALA A 16 26.39 12.70 -13.90
CA ALA A 16 26.31 13.19 -12.52
C ALA A 16 27.69 13.61 -11.99
N VAL A 17 28.74 12.83 -12.27
CA VAL A 17 30.12 13.18 -11.89
C VAL A 17 30.57 14.46 -12.60
N MET A 18 30.22 14.64 -13.88
CA MET A 18 30.59 15.84 -14.63
C MET A 18 29.90 17.10 -14.08
N VAL A 19 28.62 16.99 -13.69
CA VAL A 19 27.81 18.12 -13.23
C VAL A 19 28.15 18.51 -11.79
N PHE A 20 28.25 17.53 -10.89
CA PHE A 20 28.44 17.77 -9.46
C PHE A 20 29.91 17.68 -9.01
N GLY A 21 30.75 16.98 -9.77
CA GLY A 21 32.14 16.67 -9.44
C GLY A 21 32.27 15.32 -8.70
N PRO A 22 33.37 14.57 -8.94
CA PRO A 22 33.61 13.27 -8.30
C PRO A 22 33.79 13.38 -6.78
N ASP A 23 34.28 14.50 -6.28
CA ASP A 23 34.52 14.71 -4.85
C ASP A 23 33.24 15.05 -4.07
N ARG A 24 32.27 15.74 -4.71
CA ARG A 24 31.03 16.18 -4.04
C ARG A 24 29.94 15.12 -4.02
N LEU A 25 29.88 14.27 -5.05
CA LEU A 25 28.91 13.16 -5.09
C LEU A 25 28.91 12.25 -3.85
N PRO A 26 30.06 11.74 -3.35
CA PRO A 26 30.06 10.89 -2.17
C PRO A 26 29.63 11.65 -0.91
N GLU A 27 29.91 12.95 -0.83
CA GLU A 27 29.46 13.79 0.27
C GLU A 27 27.92 13.97 0.25
N LEU A 28 27.35 14.28 -0.91
CA LEU A 28 25.90 14.39 -1.10
C LEU A 28 25.19 13.06 -0.81
N ALA A 29 25.75 11.93 -1.28
CA ALA A 29 25.21 10.60 -1.01
C ALA A 29 25.21 10.27 0.49
N LYS A 30 26.29 10.62 1.22
CA LYS A 30 26.35 10.47 2.68
C LYS A 30 25.29 11.31 3.37
N GLN A 31 25.12 12.56 2.97
CA GLN A 31 24.12 13.46 3.56
C GLN A 31 22.69 12.93 3.33
N ALA A 32 22.37 12.53 2.10
CA ALA A 32 21.08 11.91 1.77
C ALA A 32 20.84 10.63 2.57
N GLY A 33 21.86 9.76 2.68
CA GLY A 33 21.79 8.54 3.49
C GLY A 33 21.53 8.83 4.97
N GLN A 34 22.18 9.85 5.54
CA GLN A 34 21.94 10.28 6.91
C GLN A 34 20.52 10.82 7.10
N MET A 35 20.00 11.61 6.16
CA MET A 35 18.62 12.09 6.19
C MET A 35 17.62 10.95 6.16
N VAL A 36 17.80 9.97 5.26
CA VAL A 36 16.95 8.78 5.20
C VAL A 36 17.02 7.97 6.50
N LYS A 37 18.21 7.80 7.08
CA LYS A 37 18.38 7.12 8.36
C LYS A 37 17.62 7.82 9.49
N LYS A 38 17.77 9.14 9.60
CA LYS A 38 17.05 9.96 10.60
C LYS A 38 15.54 9.87 10.39
N GLY A 39 15.07 9.98 9.15
CA GLY A 39 13.65 9.82 8.82
C GLY A 39 13.09 8.45 9.21
N ARG A 40 13.83 7.36 8.93
CA ARG A 40 13.47 6.01 9.38
C ARG A 40 13.41 5.90 10.90
N GLN A 41 14.38 6.50 11.61
CA GLN A 41 14.39 6.49 13.08
C GLN A 41 13.20 7.23 13.66
N MET A 42 12.87 8.42 13.15
CA MET A 42 11.66 9.17 13.55
C MET A 42 10.39 8.37 13.28
N ALA A 43 10.26 7.78 12.09
CA ALA A 43 9.09 6.99 11.73
C ALA A 43 8.91 5.77 12.65
N ASN A 44 10.01 5.12 13.04
CA ASN A 44 9.95 4.02 13.99
C ASN A 44 9.58 4.50 15.40
N ALA A 45 10.21 5.57 15.89
CA ALA A 45 9.91 6.12 17.21
C ALA A 45 8.44 6.54 17.35
N ALA A 46 7.89 7.23 16.34
CA ALA A 46 6.47 7.60 16.33
C ALA A 46 5.54 6.36 16.31
N ARG A 47 5.94 5.28 15.63
CA ARG A 47 5.19 4.01 15.67
C ARG A 47 5.25 3.36 17.05
N ASP A 48 6.40 3.41 17.70
CA ASP A 48 6.60 2.84 19.04
C ASP A 48 5.80 3.62 20.09
N GLU A 49 5.74 4.95 19.98
CA GLU A 49 4.90 5.82 20.84
C GLU A 49 3.39 5.54 20.64
N LEU A 50 2.93 5.45 19.39
CA LEU A 50 1.54 5.09 19.08
C LEU A 50 1.16 3.68 19.59
N ARG A 51 2.11 2.74 19.57
CA ARG A 51 1.95 1.39 20.12
C ARG A 51 1.77 1.39 21.63
N GLU A 52 2.54 2.23 22.31
CA GLU A 52 2.51 2.35 23.77
C GLU A 52 1.22 3.02 24.25
N GLU A 53 0.75 4.06 23.56
CA GLU A 53 -0.43 4.82 23.97
C GLU A 53 -1.78 4.21 23.55
N LEU A 54 -1.87 3.65 22.33
CA LEU A 54 -3.13 3.15 21.78
C LEU A 54 -3.26 1.62 21.86
N GLY A 55 -2.22 0.94 22.36
CA GLY A 55 -2.17 -0.51 22.46
C GLY A 55 -1.83 -1.21 21.15
N PRO A 56 -1.54 -2.53 21.21
CA PRO A 56 -1.04 -3.31 20.08
C PRO A 56 -2.01 -3.42 18.88
N GLU A 57 -3.26 -2.96 19.02
CA GLU A 57 -4.28 -3.04 17.97
C GLU A 57 -4.08 -1.99 16.84
N TYR A 58 -3.49 -0.83 17.15
CA TYR A 58 -3.18 0.23 16.17
C TYR A 58 -1.71 0.24 15.71
N ALA A 59 -0.90 -0.64 16.33
CA ALA A 59 0.51 -0.90 16.08
C ALA A 59 0.86 -1.34 14.65
N ASP A 60 -0.14 -1.93 13.99
CA ASP A 60 -0.04 -2.61 12.72
C ASP A 60 -0.74 -1.84 11.59
N LEU A 61 -1.01 -0.55 11.78
CA LEU A 61 -1.18 0.39 10.68
C LEU A 61 0.15 0.55 9.94
N GLN A 62 0.49 -0.50 9.20
CA GLN A 62 1.66 -0.54 8.35
C GLN A 62 1.46 0.55 7.30
N LEU A 63 2.43 1.43 7.13
CA LEU A 63 2.44 2.43 6.04
C LEU A 63 2.27 1.82 4.63
N ARG A 64 2.26 0.49 4.52
CA ARG A 64 1.99 -0.32 3.32
C ARG A 64 0.49 -0.53 3.05
N ASP A 65 -0.37 -0.29 4.03
CA ASP A 65 -1.84 -0.35 3.96
C ASP A 65 -2.47 1.04 3.73
N LEU A 66 -1.67 2.09 3.51
CA LEU A 66 -2.18 3.36 2.96
C LEU A 66 -2.56 3.27 1.47
N ASP A 67 -2.50 2.08 0.87
CA ASP A 67 -3.19 1.80 -0.39
C ASP A 67 -4.60 1.29 -0.04
N PRO A 68 -5.67 2.10 -0.24
CA PRO A 68 -7.02 1.76 0.23
C PRO A 68 -7.51 0.42 -0.33
N ARG A 69 -6.96 -0.03 -1.46
CA ARG A 69 -7.26 -1.33 -2.07
C ARG A 69 -6.67 -2.51 -1.30
N ALA A 70 -5.51 -2.35 -0.68
CA ALA A 70 -4.88 -3.39 0.12
C ALA A 70 -5.64 -3.60 1.44
N LEU A 71 -6.08 -2.50 2.07
CA LEU A 71 -6.87 -2.54 3.31
C LEU A 71 -8.26 -3.17 3.09
N VAL A 72 -8.96 -2.78 2.02
CA VAL A 72 -10.24 -3.39 1.64
C VAL A 72 -10.06 -4.88 1.32
N ARG A 73 -8.99 -5.25 0.61
CA ARG A 73 -8.71 -6.66 0.30
C ARG A 73 -8.47 -7.49 1.58
N LYS A 74 -7.71 -6.94 2.54
CA LYS A 74 -7.43 -7.60 3.81
C LYS A 74 -8.71 -7.78 4.63
N HIS A 75 -9.52 -6.73 4.78
CA HIS A 75 -10.82 -6.83 5.47
C HIS A 75 -11.78 -7.80 4.80
N ILE A 76 -11.86 -7.82 3.46
CA ILE A 76 -12.70 -8.78 2.75
C ILE A 76 -12.18 -10.20 2.93
N SER A 77 -10.86 -10.44 2.89
CA SER A 77 -10.30 -11.77 3.10
C SER A 77 -10.45 -12.27 4.53
N ASP A 78 -10.34 -11.37 5.52
CA ASP A 78 -10.53 -11.71 6.93
C ASP A 78 -12.00 -12.10 7.19
N VAL A 79 -12.96 -11.33 6.68
CA VAL A 79 -14.40 -11.69 6.74
C VAL A 79 -14.68 -13.02 6.02
N LEU A 80 -14.10 -13.23 4.84
CA LEU A 80 -14.30 -14.48 4.08
C LEU A 80 -13.65 -15.70 4.77
N ALA A 81 -12.62 -15.48 5.59
CA ALA A 81 -11.97 -16.51 6.40
C ALA A 81 -12.69 -16.76 7.73
N GLU A 82 -13.36 -15.75 8.28
CA GLU A 82 -14.26 -15.87 9.45
C GLU A 82 -15.61 -16.51 9.06
N ASP A 83 -16.04 -16.39 7.81
CA ASP A 83 -17.30 -16.94 7.27
C ASP A 83 -17.27 -18.45 6.95
N ASP A 84 -16.15 -19.17 7.18
CA ASP A 84 -16.13 -20.64 7.07
C ASP A 84 -16.92 -21.35 8.21
N GLU A 85 -17.46 -20.59 9.18
CA GLU A 85 -18.43 -21.11 10.16
C GLU A 85 -19.90 -20.66 9.97
N VAL A 86 -20.25 -19.84 8.97
CA VAL A 86 -21.67 -19.61 8.66
C VAL A 86 -21.90 -19.57 7.14
N ALA A 87 -22.47 -20.67 6.64
CA ALA A 87 -22.98 -20.80 5.28
C ALA A 87 -23.70 -19.52 4.80
N PRO A 88 -23.45 -19.04 3.57
CA PRO A 88 -23.89 -17.71 3.15
C PRO A 88 -25.41 -17.66 2.96
N ALA A 89 -26.10 -17.10 3.95
CA ALA A 89 -27.42 -16.53 3.75
C ALA A 89 -27.24 -15.06 3.31
N SER A 90 -27.54 -14.81 2.03
CA SER A 90 -28.00 -13.51 1.54
C SER A 90 -26.97 -12.36 1.45
N ALA A 91 -26.19 -12.33 0.37
CA ALA A 91 -25.88 -11.08 -0.33
C ALA A 91 -25.45 -11.31 -1.79
N ALA A 92 -26.00 -12.33 -2.45
CA ALA A 92 -26.05 -12.29 -3.90
C ALA A 92 -27.08 -11.21 -4.25
N THR A 93 -26.61 -10.06 -4.76
CA THR A 93 -27.38 -9.30 -5.73
C THR A 93 -27.81 -10.32 -6.78
N ALA A 94 -29.03 -10.83 -6.64
CA ALA A 94 -29.53 -11.97 -7.38
C ALA A 94 -29.53 -11.58 -8.86
N ARG A 95 -28.46 -11.96 -9.56
CA ARG A 95 -28.45 -11.96 -11.01
C ARG A 95 -29.54 -12.94 -11.41
N LEU A 96 -30.68 -12.41 -11.80
CA LEU A 96 -31.82 -13.20 -12.25
C LEU A 96 -31.32 -14.15 -13.36
N PRO A 97 -31.60 -15.46 -13.26
CA PRO A 97 -31.30 -16.39 -14.34
C PRO A 97 -31.93 -15.89 -15.65
N LYS A 98 -31.25 -16.10 -16.79
CA LYS A 98 -31.75 -15.64 -18.11
C LYS A 98 -33.17 -16.15 -18.34
N GLY A 99 -34.12 -15.21 -18.45
CA GLY A 99 -35.54 -15.48 -18.71
C GLY A 99 -36.49 -15.20 -17.55
N GLN A 100 -36.02 -14.81 -16.36
CA GLN A 100 -36.90 -14.33 -15.28
C GLN A 100 -37.01 -12.80 -15.30
N THR A 101 -38.25 -12.30 -15.28
CA THR A 101 -38.55 -10.88 -15.08
C THR A 101 -38.47 -10.55 -13.59
N PRO A 102 -37.87 -9.40 -13.21
CA PRO A 102 -37.81 -8.98 -11.82
C PRO A 102 -39.24 -8.79 -11.27
N PRO A 103 -39.46 -9.06 -9.97
CA PRO A 103 -40.75 -8.79 -9.34
C PRO A 103 -41.06 -7.31 -9.46
N PHE A 104 -42.22 -6.97 -10.02
CA PHE A 104 -42.72 -5.60 -10.06
C PHE A 104 -43.85 -5.43 -9.05
N ASP A 105 -43.85 -4.29 -8.37
CA ASP A 105 -44.84 -3.92 -7.37
C ASP A 105 -46.04 -3.26 -8.09
N VAL A 106 -47.23 -3.81 -7.88
CA VAL A 106 -48.48 -3.33 -8.51
C VAL A 106 -49.17 -2.24 -7.71
N ASP A 107 -48.71 -1.97 -6.48
CA ASP A 107 -49.28 -0.95 -5.59
C ASP A 107 -48.58 0.42 -5.76
N ALA A 108 -47.61 0.53 -6.68
CA ALA A 108 -47.01 1.79 -7.07
C ALA A 108 -47.96 2.56 -8.02
N THR A 109 -48.90 3.34 -7.46
CA THR A 109 -49.71 4.35 -8.18
C THR A 109 -49.53 5.72 -7.55
#